data_AF-A0A6P7YC21-F1
#
_entry.id   AF-A0A6P7YC21-F1
#
_cell.length_a   1.000
_cell.length_b   1.000
_cell.length_c   1.000
_cell.angle_alpha   90.00
_cell.angle_beta   90.00
_cell.angle_gamma   90.00
#
_symmetry.space_group_name_H-M   'P 1'
#
loop_
_entity.id
_entity.type
_entity.pdbx_description
1 polymer ?
#
loop_
_entity_poly.entity_id
_entity_poly.type
_entity_poly.pdbx_seq_one_letter_code
_entity_poly.pdbx_strand_id
1 'polypeptide(L)'
;LSSFIPSACSALGVAELDSVIIAPPPLEDGIDLSLEHLQPYWAELENLVQNKKIVAIGTSDLDKSMLEQLYLWAQVKLNSNQVNLASCCVMTPDLTAFAKEFDIQLLTHNDPKVAVVTLQRLQQAASAFSATL
;
A
#
# COMPACT_ATOMS: atom_id res chain seq x y z
N LEU A 1 -10.76 -6.69 0.14
CA LEU A 1 -10.75 -5.21 -0.04
C LEU A 1 -12.10 -4.66 -0.50
N SER A 2 -12.84 -5.41 -1.32
CA SER A 2 -14.14 -5.09 -1.92
C SER A 2 -15.24 -4.66 -0.95
N SER A 3 -15.30 -5.22 0.27
CA SER A 3 -16.24 -4.77 1.31
C SER A 3 -15.74 -3.56 2.11
N PHE A 4 -14.42 -3.36 2.15
CA PHE A 4 -13.79 -2.29 2.92
C PHE A 4 -13.88 -0.94 2.21
N ILE A 5 -13.60 -0.88 0.90
CA ILE A 5 -13.58 0.38 0.14
C ILE A 5 -14.93 1.12 0.20
N PRO A 6 -16.10 0.48 0.00
CA PRO A 6 -17.38 1.16 0.16
C PRO A 6 -17.59 1.70 1.59
N SER A 7 -17.13 0.95 2.60
CA SER A 7 -17.22 1.37 4.00
C SER A 7 -16.33 2.59 4.28
N ALA A 8 -15.10 2.60 3.74
CA ALA A 8 -14.17 3.72 3.85
C ALA A 8 -14.69 4.97 3.13
N CYS A 9 -15.18 4.83 1.89
CA CYS A 9 -15.83 5.90 1.14
C CYS A 9 -17.01 6.49 1.91
N SER A 10 -17.87 5.64 2.46
CA SER A 10 -19.01 6.06 3.29
C SER A 10 -18.57 6.83 4.54
N ALA A 11 -17.57 6.31 5.27
CA ALA A 11 -17.03 6.95 6.47
C ALA A 11 -16.38 8.32 6.19
N LEU A 12 -15.74 8.47 5.02
CA LEU A 12 -15.09 9.71 4.60
C LEU A 12 -16.03 10.67 3.85
N GLY A 13 -17.27 10.24 3.53
CA GLY A 13 -18.22 11.04 2.76
C GLY A 13 -17.80 11.27 1.30
N VAL A 14 -16.98 10.39 0.74
CA VAL A 14 -16.45 10.50 -0.63
C VAL A 14 -17.01 9.40 -1.52
N ALA A 15 -17.11 9.66 -2.83
CA ALA A 15 -17.57 8.67 -3.80
C ALA A 15 -16.46 7.68 -4.20
N GLU A 16 -15.21 8.12 -4.11
CA GLU A 16 -14.00 7.39 -4.51
C GLU A 16 -12.82 7.83 -3.64
N LEU A 17 -11.74 7.03 -3.67
CA LEU A 17 -10.48 7.36 -3.03
C LEU A 17 -9.44 7.73 -4.10
N ASP A 18 -8.71 8.82 -3.88
CA ASP A 18 -7.65 9.25 -4.81
C ASP A 18 -6.50 8.24 -4.87
N SER A 19 -6.08 7.71 -3.73
CA SER A 19 -4.97 6.76 -3.66
C SER A 19 -5.17 5.72 -2.58
N VAL A 20 -4.86 4.46 -2.89
CA VAL A 20 -4.80 3.35 -1.93
C VAL A 20 -3.43 2.69 -2.02
N ILE A 21 -2.74 2.61 -0.88
CA ILE A 21 -1.45 1.95 -0.74
C ILE A 21 -1.65 0.66 0.06
N ILE A 22 -1.11 -0.46 -0.43
CA ILE A 22 -1.09 -1.72 0.33
C ILE A 22 0.26 -1.98 0.99
N ALA A 23 0.21 -2.52 2.18
CA ALA A 23 1.35 -3.15 2.82
C ALA A 23 1.43 -4.63 2.44
N PRO A 24 2.64 -5.21 2.32
CA PRO A 24 2.80 -6.64 2.22
C PRO A 24 2.08 -7.34 3.38
N PRO A 25 1.44 -8.49 3.13
CA PRO A 25 0.78 -9.23 4.20
C PRO A 25 1.81 -9.68 5.25
N PRO A 26 1.40 -9.83 6.52
CA PRO A 26 2.27 -10.44 7.52
C PRO A 26 2.60 -11.88 7.09
N LEU A 27 3.88 -12.23 7.12
CA LEU A 27 4.39 -13.56 6.77
C LEU A 27 4.87 -14.28 8.02
N GLU A 28 4.91 -15.60 7.97
CA GLU A 28 5.52 -16.42 9.02
C GLU A 28 7.04 -16.21 9.06
N ASP A 29 7.64 -16.43 10.23
CA ASP A 29 9.08 -16.28 10.40
C ASP A 29 9.86 -17.19 9.44
N GLY A 30 10.80 -16.59 8.70
CA GLY A 30 11.64 -17.31 7.73
C GLY A 30 11.02 -17.50 6.36
N ILE A 31 9.81 -16.99 6.12
CA ILE A 31 9.23 -16.91 4.77
C ILE A 31 9.51 -15.53 4.18
N ASP A 32 10.24 -15.50 3.06
CA ASP A 32 10.47 -14.28 2.30
C ASP A 32 9.22 -13.92 1.48
N LEU A 33 8.98 -12.62 1.33
CA LEU A 33 7.92 -12.11 0.47
C LEU A 33 8.16 -12.55 -0.98
N SER A 34 7.12 -13.08 -1.60
CA SER A 34 7.10 -13.44 -3.02
C SER A 34 5.93 -12.76 -3.72
N LEU A 35 5.97 -12.68 -5.06
CA LEU A 35 4.91 -12.09 -5.86
C LEU A 35 3.54 -12.75 -5.60
N GLU A 36 3.52 -14.08 -5.39
CA GLU A 36 2.29 -14.86 -5.14
C GLU A 36 1.52 -14.37 -3.90
N HIS A 37 2.22 -13.84 -2.90
CA HIS A 37 1.60 -13.26 -1.71
C HIS A 37 0.89 -11.92 -2.00
N LEU A 38 1.32 -11.18 -3.02
CA LEU A 38 0.76 -9.87 -3.39
C LEU A 38 -0.35 -9.96 -4.43
N GLN A 39 -0.25 -10.92 -5.36
CA GLN A 39 -1.19 -11.12 -6.47
C GLN A 39 -2.68 -11.06 -6.10
N PRO A 40 -3.18 -11.78 -5.06
CA PRO A 40 -4.61 -11.76 -4.75
C PRO A 40 -5.11 -10.38 -4.32
N TYR A 41 -4.30 -9.63 -3.58
CA TYR A 41 -4.63 -8.26 -3.15
C TYR A 41 -4.54 -7.29 -4.31
N TRP A 42 -3.51 -7.41 -5.13
CA TRP A 42 -3.31 -6.53 -6.29
C TRP A 42 -4.46 -6.69 -7.29
N ALA A 43 -4.81 -7.92 -7.68
CA ALA A 43 -5.92 -8.18 -8.60
C ALA A 43 -7.26 -7.56 -8.12
N GLU A 44 -7.49 -7.54 -6.81
CA GLU A 44 -8.67 -6.88 -6.23
C GLU A 44 -8.60 -5.35 -6.34
N LEU A 45 -7.42 -4.75 -6.13
CA LEU A 45 -7.19 -3.33 -6.38
C LEU A 45 -7.37 -2.95 -7.86
N GLU A 46 -6.86 -3.77 -8.79
CA GLU A 46 -7.03 -3.55 -10.23
C GLU A 46 -8.52 -3.48 -10.59
N ASN A 47 -9.32 -4.40 -10.05
CA ASN A 47 -10.77 -4.41 -10.23
C ASN A 47 -11.43 -3.14 -9.65
N LEU A 48 -10.97 -2.67 -8.48
CA LEU A 48 -11.48 -1.44 -7.86
C LEU A 48 -11.15 -0.19 -8.68
N VAL A 49 -9.95 -0.13 -9.29
CA VAL A 49 -9.56 0.94 -10.22
C VAL A 49 -10.40 0.90 -11.48
N GLN A 50 -10.58 -0.28 -12.08
CA GLN A 50 -11.41 -0.44 -13.28
C GLN A 50 -12.87 -0.04 -13.06
N ASN A 51 -13.40 -0.27 -11.84
CA ASN A 51 -14.74 0.17 -11.43
C ASN A 51 -14.81 1.62 -10.94
N LYS A 52 -13.74 2.41 -11.08
CA LYS A 52 -13.66 3.82 -10.67
C LYS A 52 -14.04 4.04 -9.20
N LYS A 53 -13.58 3.13 -8.34
CA LYS A 53 -13.69 3.28 -6.88
C LYS A 53 -12.41 3.84 -6.27
N ILE A 54 -11.29 3.65 -6.97
CA ILE A 54 -9.97 4.14 -6.61
C ILE A 54 -9.34 4.74 -7.86
N VAL A 55 -8.70 5.90 -7.74
CA VAL A 55 -8.03 6.55 -8.87
C VAL A 55 -6.62 5.97 -9.09
N ALA A 56 -5.83 5.86 -8.03
CA ALA A 56 -4.46 5.34 -8.08
C ALA A 56 -4.19 4.28 -7.00
N ILE A 57 -3.31 3.32 -7.32
CA ILE A 57 -2.92 2.25 -6.40
C ILE A 57 -1.40 2.23 -6.22
N GLY A 58 -0.93 1.86 -5.03
CA GLY A 58 0.47 1.85 -4.67
C GLY A 58 0.81 0.75 -3.68
N THR A 59 2.10 0.63 -3.39
CA THR A 59 2.66 -0.35 -2.46
C THR A 59 3.46 0.33 -1.36
N SER A 60 3.80 -0.40 -0.32
CA SER A 60 4.76 0.03 0.70
C SER A 60 5.80 -1.05 0.93
N ASP A 61 6.99 -0.63 1.29
CA ASP A 61 8.12 -1.44 1.72
C ASP A 61 8.57 -2.52 0.73
N LEU A 62 8.25 -2.36 -0.55
CA LEU A 62 8.81 -3.22 -1.60
C LEU A 62 10.21 -2.74 -1.99
N ASP A 63 11.14 -3.68 -2.03
CA ASP A 63 12.44 -3.47 -2.66
C ASP A 63 12.32 -3.42 -4.19
N LYS A 64 13.42 -3.09 -4.87
CA LYS A 64 13.46 -2.99 -6.33
C LYS A 64 13.03 -4.29 -7.02
N SER A 65 13.46 -5.44 -6.52
CA SER A 65 13.19 -6.73 -7.18
C SER A 65 11.71 -7.08 -7.11
N MET A 66 11.09 -6.93 -5.94
CA MET A 66 9.68 -7.21 -5.76
C MET A 66 8.80 -6.17 -6.49
N LEU A 67 9.19 -4.89 -6.42
CA LEU A 67 8.48 -3.81 -7.11
C LEU A 67 8.45 -4.04 -8.62
N GLU A 68 9.58 -4.42 -9.21
CA GLU A 68 9.70 -4.72 -10.64
C GLU A 68 8.88 -5.96 -11.03
N GLN A 69 8.95 -7.04 -10.25
CA GLN A 69 8.15 -8.25 -10.50
C GLN A 69 6.65 -7.94 -10.50
N LEU A 70 6.19 -7.18 -9.51
CA LEU A 70 4.79 -6.76 -9.44
C LEU A 70 4.43 -5.83 -10.60
N TYR A 71 5.27 -4.84 -10.91
CA TYR A 71 5.04 -3.90 -12.00
C TYR A 71 4.90 -4.61 -13.34
N LEU A 72 5.76 -5.59 -13.63
CA LEU A 72 5.74 -6.36 -14.88
C LEU A 72 4.52 -7.26 -14.99
N TRP A 73 4.12 -7.91 -13.90
CA TRP A 73 2.96 -8.81 -13.87
C TRP A 73 1.62 -8.05 -13.92
N ALA A 74 1.52 -6.92 -13.23
CA ALA A 74 0.27 -6.17 -13.06
C ALA A 74 -0.30 -5.62 -14.38
N GLN A 75 -1.61 -5.66 -14.54
CA GLN A 75 -2.34 -5.01 -15.64
C GLN A 75 -2.54 -3.52 -15.37
N VAL A 76 -2.88 -3.15 -14.13
CA VAL A 76 -2.92 -1.75 -13.67
C VAL A 76 -1.62 -1.48 -12.92
N LYS A 77 -0.82 -0.55 -13.46
CA LYS A 77 0.48 -0.19 -12.89
C LYS A 77 0.30 0.58 -11.59
N LEU A 78 1.14 0.25 -10.61
CA LEU A 78 1.28 1.06 -9.41
C LEU A 78 1.77 2.46 -9.75
N ASN A 79 1.23 3.45 -9.06
CA ASN A 79 1.69 4.84 -9.15
C ASN A 79 2.74 5.16 -8.08
N SER A 80 2.74 4.44 -6.94
CA SER A 80 3.61 4.79 -5.82
C SER A 80 4.17 3.58 -5.07
N ASN A 81 5.31 3.79 -4.42
CA ASN A 81 5.88 2.89 -3.42
C ASN A 81 6.32 3.71 -2.19
N GLN A 82 5.77 3.40 -1.02
CA GLN A 82 6.20 3.99 0.25
C GLN A 82 7.42 3.24 0.80
N VAL A 83 8.44 3.95 1.27
CA VAL A 83 9.67 3.37 1.82
C VAL A 83 9.82 3.76 3.29
N ASN A 84 9.98 2.77 4.16
CA ASN A 84 10.18 2.99 5.59
C ASN A 84 11.61 3.44 5.94
N LEU A 85 11.73 4.70 6.38
CA LEU A 85 12.99 5.30 6.80
C LEU A 85 13.58 4.69 8.09
N ALA A 86 12.74 4.10 8.95
CA ALA A 86 13.21 3.39 10.16
C ALA A 86 13.97 2.10 9.81
N SER A 87 13.76 1.57 8.60
CA SER A 87 14.33 0.30 8.15
C SER A 87 15.39 0.46 7.07
N CYS A 88 15.34 1.56 6.30
CA CYS A 88 16.30 1.86 5.25
C CYS A 88 16.45 3.39 5.17
N CYS A 89 17.54 3.91 5.72
CA CYS A 89 17.78 5.36 5.79
C CYS A 89 18.15 5.99 4.43
N VAL A 90 18.29 5.18 3.37
CA VAL A 90 18.69 5.63 2.03
C VAL A 90 17.92 4.83 0.98
N MET A 91 17.11 5.52 0.16
CA MET A 91 16.55 4.91 -1.05
C MET A 91 17.69 4.45 -1.95
N THR A 92 17.72 3.17 -2.33
CA THR A 92 18.81 2.65 -3.15
C THR A 92 18.79 3.31 -4.54
N PRO A 93 19.96 3.57 -5.16
CA PRO A 93 20.03 4.15 -6.49
C PRO A 93 19.23 3.35 -7.53
N ASP A 94 19.27 2.02 -7.43
CA ASP A 94 18.56 1.13 -8.36
C ASP A 94 17.04 1.23 -8.24
N LEU A 95 16.51 1.30 -7.00
CA LEU A 95 15.08 1.52 -6.76
C LEU A 95 14.65 2.89 -7.29
N THR A 96 15.47 3.91 -7.04
CA THR A 96 15.21 5.29 -7.50
C THR A 96 15.22 5.39 -9.02
N ALA A 97 16.18 4.73 -9.68
CA ALA A 97 16.28 4.69 -11.14
C ALA A 97 15.07 3.98 -11.76
N PHE A 98 14.72 2.80 -11.26
CA PHE A 98 13.54 2.06 -11.72
C PHE A 98 12.26 2.86 -11.53
N ALA A 99 12.05 3.42 -10.33
CA ALA A 99 10.87 4.22 -10.04
C ALA A 99 10.78 5.45 -10.95
N LYS A 100 11.89 6.13 -11.21
CA LYS A 100 11.94 7.26 -12.14
C LYS A 100 11.66 6.86 -13.59
N GLU A 101 12.18 5.73 -14.05
CA GLU A 101 11.98 5.23 -15.41
C GLU A 101 10.50 4.91 -15.69
N PHE A 102 9.81 4.35 -14.70
CA PHE A 102 8.41 3.92 -14.83
C PHE A 102 7.40 4.88 -14.20
N ASP A 103 7.80 6.11 -13.88
CA ASP A 103 6.97 7.16 -13.28
C ASP A 103 6.26 6.72 -11.99
N ILE A 104 6.97 5.95 -11.16
CA ILE A 104 6.53 5.53 -9.83
C ILE A 104 7.01 6.55 -8.80
N GLN A 105 6.08 7.13 -8.06
CA GLN A 105 6.38 8.05 -6.95
C GLN A 105 6.93 7.27 -5.75
N LEU A 106 8.16 7.56 -5.36
CA LEU A 106 8.71 7.09 -4.10
C LEU A 106 8.30 8.04 -2.96
N LEU A 107 7.51 7.50 -2.04
CA LEU A 107 7.05 8.19 -0.83
C LEU A 107 7.85 7.68 0.37
N THR A 108 7.91 8.45 1.45
CA THR A 108 8.62 8.04 2.68
C THR A 108 7.67 8.02 3.86
N HIS A 109 7.87 7.05 4.76
CA HIS A 109 7.20 7.00 6.06
C HIS A 109 8.20 6.53 7.12
N ASN A 110 7.81 6.62 8.39
CA ASN A 110 8.69 6.30 9.53
C ASN A 110 7.94 5.52 10.61
N ASP A 111 7.11 4.56 10.17
CA ASP A 111 6.32 3.76 11.09
C ASP A 111 7.19 2.72 11.79
N PRO A 112 6.95 2.45 13.09
CA PRO A 112 7.63 1.37 13.79
C PRO A 112 7.29 0.01 13.16
N LYS A 113 8.30 -0.79 12.82
CA LYS A 113 8.11 -2.16 12.30
C LYS A 113 7.28 -3.07 13.22
N VAL A 114 7.37 -2.84 14.54
CA VAL A 114 6.59 -3.56 15.54
C VAL A 114 5.51 -2.63 16.07
N ALA A 115 4.46 -2.44 15.28
CA ALA A 115 3.24 -1.86 15.80
C ALA A 115 2.48 -2.96 16.56
N VAL A 116 2.73 -3.10 17.86
CA VAL A 116 1.82 -3.87 18.74
C VAL A 116 0.54 -3.04 18.86
N VAL A 117 -0.33 -3.15 17.86
CA VAL A 117 -1.61 -2.46 17.88
C VAL A 117 -2.63 -3.36 18.56
N THR A 118 -2.80 -3.16 19.86
CA THR A 118 -3.94 -3.73 20.59
C THR A 118 -5.25 -3.19 20.02
N LEU A 119 -6.31 -4.01 19.99
CA LEU A 119 -7.66 -3.60 19.56
C LEU A 119 -8.13 -2.28 20.19
N GLN A 120 -7.73 -2.04 21.44
CA GLN A 120 -7.99 -0.80 22.18
C GLN A 120 -7.41 0.45 21.49
N ARG A 121 -6.19 0.35 20.93
CA ARG A 121 -5.54 1.44 20.21
C ARG A 121 -6.16 1.67 18.83
N LEU A 122 -6.60 0.60 18.14
CA LEU A 122 -7.38 0.72 16.90
C LEU A 122 -8.70 1.46 17.14
N GLN A 123 -9.43 1.09 18.19
CA GLN A 123 -10.69 1.75 18.55
C GLN A 123 -10.49 3.23 18.91
N GLN A 124 -9.40 3.57 19.62
CA GLN A 124 -9.06 4.97 19.92
C GLN A 124 -8.72 5.77 18.66
N ALA A 125 -7.94 5.22 17.73
CA ALA A 125 -7.62 5.89 16.47
C ALA A 125 -8.88 6.10 15.59
N ALA A 126 -9.73 5.09 15.48
CA ALA A 126 -10.97 5.18 14.71
C ALA A 126 -11.96 6.19 15.31
N SER A 127 -12.07 6.27 16.64
CA SER A 127 -12.91 7.27 17.30
C SER A 127 -12.36 8.70 17.19
N ALA A 128 -11.04 8.88 17.15
CA ALA A 128 -10.43 10.18 16.89
C ALA A 128 -10.71 10.69 15.47
N PHE A 129 -10.75 9.80 14.47
CA PHE A 129 -11.17 10.16 13.10
C PHE A 129 -12.63 10.62 13.04
N SER A 130 -13.52 10.00 13.82
CA SER A 130 -14.95 10.37 13.86
C SER A 130 -15.24 11.67 14.63
N ALA A 131 -14.32 12.15 15.47
CA ALA A 131 -14.51 13.33 16.32
C ALA A 131 -13.98 14.64 15.69
N THR A 132 -13.36 14.55 14.51
CA THR A 132 -12.75 15.71 13.82
C THR A 132 -13.53 16.11 12.54
N LEU A 133 -14.70 15.50 12.30
CA LEU A 133 -15.69 15.90 11.30
C LEU A 133 -16.93 16.48 11.98
#